data_AF-Q6L2G2-F1
#
_entry.id   AF-Q6L2G2-F1
#
_cell.length_a   1.000
_cell.length_b   1.000
_cell.length_c   1.000
_cell.angle_alpha   90.00
_cell.angle_beta   90.00
_cell.angle_gamma   90.00
#
_symmetry.space_group_name_H-M   'P 1'
#
loop_
_entity.id
_entity.type
_entity.pdbx_description
1 polymer ?
#
loop_
_entity_poly.entity_id
_entity_poly.type
_entity_poly.pdbx_seq_one_letter_code
_entity_poly.pdbx_strand_id
1 'polypeptide(L)'
;MIRIGLIIPANNAAIEYDLYNMPHYDMSFHFTRMRSTGGCEPRDVKQFKRDLNNAFKMLEWSDIIVYGRTYGTHKNMDSIIEILKNPIIPEIAVKNFLNDNNYRSVFIGTPYIYERAKKESEFFNDYNVTGFFYMNKIYGIDISNTKPDEILSMLDENSDKIKDADAIYIACTALSTSNILNRIRDEFNRPVISENSAILYGIERALDININIPGL
;
A
#
# COMPACT_ATOMS: atom_id res chain seq x y z
N MET A 1 15.54 17.76 -7.17
CA MET A 1 14.85 17.20 -6.00
C MET A 1 13.36 17.16 -6.29
N ILE A 2 12.81 15.95 -6.40
CA ILE A 2 11.40 15.67 -6.61
C ILE A 2 10.69 15.68 -5.24
N ARG A 3 9.53 16.33 -5.15
CA ARG A 3 8.75 16.47 -3.93
C ARG A 3 7.50 15.61 -4.03
N ILE A 4 7.42 14.60 -3.17
CA ILE A 4 6.30 13.66 -3.12
C ILE A 4 5.40 14.06 -1.95
N GLY A 5 4.15 14.44 -2.25
CA GLY A 5 3.14 14.76 -1.26
C GLY A 5 2.27 13.55 -0.93
N LEU A 6 2.12 13.21 0.34
CA LEU A 6 1.34 12.05 0.78
C LEU A 6 0.20 12.44 1.71
N ILE A 7 -1.00 11.97 1.38
CA ILE A 7 -2.17 12.07 2.25
C ILE A 7 -2.36 10.73 2.96
N ILE A 8 -2.14 10.70 4.27
CA ILE A 8 -2.11 9.47 5.07
C ILE A 8 -3.14 9.48 6.21
N PRO A 9 -3.51 8.32 6.79
CA PRO A 9 -4.34 8.29 8.00
C PRO A 9 -3.59 8.89 9.20
N ALA A 10 -4.31 9.59 10.08
CA ALA A 10 -3.71 10.24 11.25
C ALA A 10 -2.95 9.28 12.19
N ASN A 11 -3.39 8.02 12.25
CA ASN A 11 -2.83 6.95 13.08
C ASN A 11 -1.92 5.97 12.33
N ASN A 12 -1.45 6.32 11.12
CA ASN A 12 -0.39 5.59 10.45
C ASN A 12 0.97 6.11 10.93
N ALA A 13 1.80 5.23 11.49
CA ALA A 13 3.15 5.53 11.94
C ALA A 13 4.25 4.77 11.16
N ALA A 14 3.87 3.96 10.17
CA ALA A 14 4.79 3.11 9.42
C ALA A 14 5.18 3.68 8.05
N ILE A 15 4.25 4.27 7.30
CA ILE A 15 4.50 4.73 5.92
C ILE A 15 5.62 5.77 5.84
N GLU A 16 5.66 6.72 6.77
CA GLU A 16 6.72 7.73 6.84
C GLU A 16 8.09 7.08 7.09
N TYR A 17 8.15 6.14 8.04
CA TYR A 17 9.36 5.38 8.34
C TYR A 17 9.81 4.58 7.12
N ASP A 18 8.92 3.81 6.50
CA ASP A 18 9.25 2.95 5.37
C ASP A 18 9.79 3.76 4.18
N LEU A 19 9.12 4.85 3.80
CA LEU A 19 9.54 5.67 2.65
C LEU A 19 10.93 6.30 2.86
N TYR A 20 11.25 6.75 4.08
CA TYR A 20 12.58 7.29 4.38
C TYR A 20 13.66 6.20 4.56
N ASN A 21 13.30 4.94 4.78
CA ASN A 21 14.24 3.82 4.87
C ASN A 21 14.42 3.05 3.55
N MET A 22 13.53 3.23 2.58
CA MET A 22 13.69 2.67 1.23
C MET A 22 14.51 3.62 0.34
N PRO A 23 15.11 3.13 -0.76
CA PRO A 23 15.87 3.97 -1.69
C PRO A 23 15.01 5.07 -2.33
N HIS A 24 15.42 6.34 -2.21
CA HIS A 24 14.64 7.50 -2.62
C HIS A 24 15.50 8.62 -3.23
N TYR A 25 16.45 8.28 -4.12
CA TYR A 25 17.42 9.24 -4.67
C TYR A 25 16.75 10.50 -5.23
N ASP A 26 17.24 11.67 -4.80
CA ASP A 26 16.69 13.00 -5.13
C ASP A 26 15.20 13.23 -4.82
N MET A 27 14.57 12.39 -3.99
CA MET A 27 13.19 12.57 -3.54
C MET A 27 13.11 13.11 -2.10
N SER A 28 12.05 13.85 -1.82
CA SER A 28 11.66 14.26 -0.47
C SER A 28 10.18 13.98 -0.25
N PHE A 29 9.82 13.47 0.93
CA PHE A 29 8.45 13.07 1.24
C PHE A 29 7.81 14.04 2.23
N HIS A 30 6.62 14.55 1.87
CA HIS A 30 5.90 15.58 2.61
C HIS A 30 4.49 15.10 2.92
N PHE A 31 4.10 15.13 4.19
CA PHE A 31 2.91 14.43 4.65
C PHE A 31 1.85 15.38 5.17
N THR A 32 0.60 15.08 4.86
CA THR A 32 -0.56 15.61 5.56
C THR A 32 -1.44 14.46 6.03
N ARG A 33 -2.20 14.69 7.10
CA ARG A 33 -2.99 13.66 7.77
C ARG A 33 -4.48 13.93 7.63
N MET A 34 -5.22 12.88 7.33
CA MET A 34 -6.69 12.87 7.44
C MET A 34 -7.10 12.08 8.68
N ARG A 35 -8.22 12.47 9.29
CA ARG A 35 -8.78 11.74 10.44
C ARG A 35 -8.97 10.27 10.11
N SER A 36 -8.65 9.42 11.08
CA SER A 36 -8.93 7.99 10.98
C SER A 36 -10.42 7.76 10.85
N THR A 37 -10.79 6.93 9.88
CA THR A 37 -12.17 6.59 9.58
C THR A 37 -12.39 5.11 9.89
N GLY A 38 -13.60 4.78 10.38
CA GLY A 38 -14.02 3.39 10.52
C GLY A 38 -14.46 2.81 9.18
N GLY A 39 -14.00 1.61 8.84
CA GLY A 39 -14.34 0.90 7.60
C GLY A 39 -13.49 1.32 6.39
N CYS A 40 -13.84 0.78 5.21
CA CYS A 40 -13.08 1.00 3.96
C CYS A 40 -13.67 2.08 3.04
N GLU A 41 -14.90 2.57 3.28
CA GLU A 41 -15.58 3.51 2.38
C GLU A 41 -16.28 4.65 3.15
N PRO A 42 -16.42 5.85 2.55
CA PRO A 42 -17.13 6.97 3.13
C PRO A 42 -18.63 6.73 3.27
N ARG A 43 -19.13 6.96 4.49
CA ARG A 43 -20.57 7.04 4.78
C ARG A 43 -21.15 8.38 4.34
N ASP A 44 -20.36 9.45 4.46
CA ASP A 44 -20.67 10.79 3.95
C ASP A 44 -19.64 11.18 2.88
N VAL A 45 -20.04 11.02 1.61
CA VAL A 45 -19.20 11.31 0.45
C VAL A 45 -18.90 12.81 0.35
N LYS A 46 -19.84 13.70 0.73
CA LYS A 46 -19.62 15.14 0.65
C LYS A 46 -18.56 15.58 1.64
N GLN A 47 -18.64 15.08 2.87
CA GLN A 47 -17.63 15.34 3.90
C GLN A 47 -16.27 14.76 3.49
N PHE A 48 -16.24 13.53 2.96
CA PHE A 48 -15.02 12.91 2.44
C PHE A 48 -14.33 13.77 1.36
N LYS A 49 -15.07 14.21 0.33
CA LYS A 49 -14.54 15.06 -0.74
C LYS A 49 -14.00 16.39 -0.18
N ARG A 50 -14.71 17.00 0.76
CA ARG A 50 -14.29 18.25 1.42
C ARG A 50 -12.98 18.07 2.17
N ASP A 51 -12.88 17.01 3.00
CA ASP A 51 -11.67 16.75 3.79
C ASP A 51 -10.49 16.38 2.91
N LEU A 52 -10.72 15.62 1.83
CA LEU A 52 -9.69 15.26 0.86
C LEU A 52 -9.13 16.52 0.16
N ASN A 53 -10.01 17.42 -0.29
CA ASN A 53 -9.60 18.68 -0.91
C ASN A 53 -8.82 19.58 0.06
N ASN A 54 -9.22 19.62 1.33
CA ASN A 54 -8.49 20.39 2.36
C ASN A 54 -7.08 19.82 2.59
N ALA A 55 -6.96 18.50 2.68
CA ALA A 55 -5.66 17.83 2.78
C ALA A 55 -4.79 18.12 1.55
N PHE A 56 -5.37 18.01 0.34
CA PHE A 56 -4.67 18.27 -0.91
C PHE A 56 -4.11 19.69 -1.01
N LYS A 57 -4.86 20.71 -0.60
CA LYS A 57 -4.38 22.11 -0.60
C LYS A 57 -3.09 22.33 0.20
N MET A 58 -2.81 21.49 1.20
CA MET A 58 -1.55 21.57 1.96
C MET A 58 -0.35 21.02 1.20
N LEU A 59 -0.58 20.23 0.15
CA LEU A 59 0.42 19.47 -0.60
C LEU A 59 0.42 19.77 -2.10
N GLU A 60 -0.45 20.67 -2.59
CA GLU A 60 -0.62 20.94 -4.04
C GLU A 60 0.65 21.45 -4.75
N TRP A 61 1.65 21.86 -3.98
CA TRP A 61 2.99 22.26 -4.45
C TRP A 61 3.93 21.08 -4.71
N SER A 62 3.52 19.86 -4.39
CA SER A 62 4.29 18.63 -4.63
C SER A 62 4.28 18.27 -6.12
N ASP A 63 5.38 17.69 -6.61
CA ASP A 63 5.49 17.24 -8.00
C ASP A 63 4.60 16.00 -8.26
N ILE A 64 4.45 15.14 -7.25
CA ILE A 64 3.59 13.94 -7.26
C ILE A 64 2.75 13.91 -5.99
N ILE A 65 1.50 13.47 -6.12
CA ILE A 65 0.62 13.18 -4.99
C ILE A 65 0.42 11.68 -4.85
N VAL A 66 0.51 11.19 -3.62
CA VAL A 66 0.16 9.82 -3.23
C VAL A 66 -1.03 9.87 -2.30
N TYR A 67 -2.06 9.09 -2.62
CA TYR A 67 -3.15 8.80 -1.70
C TYR A 67 -2.81 7.54 -0.89
N GLY A 68 -2.09 7.71 0.22
CA GLY A 68 -1.59 6.61 1.07
C GLY A 68 -2.65 5.95 1.95
N ARG A 69 -3.89 5.81 1.44
CA ARG A 69 -5.04 5.25 2.15
C ARG A 69 -5.82 4.33 1.21
N THR A 70 -6.30 3.19 1.74
CA THR A 70 -7.33 2.36 1.08
C THR A 70 -8.75 2.96 1.18
N TYR A 71 -8.96 3.92 2.08
CA TYR A 71 -10.30 4.43 2.34
C TYR A 71 -10.87 5.15 1.12
N GLY A 72 -11.97 4.66 0.55
CA GLY A 72 -12.59 5.24 -0.63
C GLY A 72 -12.05 4.74 -1.97
N THR A 73 -11.01 3.91 -2.00
CA THR A 73 -10.40 3.43 -3.26
C THR A 73 -11.27 2.43 -4.01
N HIS A 74 -12.19 1.71 -3.34
CA HIS A 74 -13.00 0.70 -4.03
C HIS A 74 -14.26 1.28 -4.69
N LYS A 75 -14.88 2.33 -4.12
CA LYS A 75 -16.14 2.91 -4.64
C LYS A 75 -16.11 4.40 -4.95
N ASN A 76 -15.11 5.13 -4.47
CA ASN A 76 -15.02 6.58 -4.62
C ASN A 76 -13.72 7.01 -5.31
N MET A 77 -13.07 6.09 -6.04
CA MET A 77 -11.80 6.30 -6.72
C MET A 77 -11.85 7.46 -7.71
N ASP A 78 -12.91 7.58 -8.51
CA ASP A 78 -13.06 8.68 -9.48
C ASP A 78 -12.98 10.04 -8.79
N SER A 79 -13.57 10.16 -7.60
CA SER A 79 -13.52 11.40 -6.82
C SER A 79 -12.13 11.66 -6.23
N ILE A 80 -11.38 10.61 -5.89
CA ILE A 80 -9.99 10.72 -5.44
C ILE A 80 -9.12 11.21 -6.60
N ILE A 81 -9.26 10.59 -7.78
CA ILE A 81 -8.51 10.94 -9.00
C ILE A 81 -8.80 12.38 -9.42
N GLU A 82 -10.07 12.78 -9.43
CA GLU A 82 -10.51 14.14 -9.79
C GLU A 82 -9.92 15.19 -8.83
N ILE A 83 -10.04 14.99 -7.51
CA ILE A 83 -9.62 15.97 -6.51
C ILE A 83 -8.10 16.07 -6.43
N LEU A 84 -7.39 14.94 -6.47
CA LEU A 84 -5.94 14.88 -6.29
C LEU A 84 -5.15 14.99 -7.61
N LYS A 85 -5.83 15.16 -8.74
CA LYS A 85 -5.23 15.32 -10.08
C LYS A 85 -4.32 14.15 -10.46
N ASN A 86 -4.90 12.95 -10.56
CA ASN A 86 -4.21 11.69 -10.90
C ASN A 86 -3.11 11.30 -9.89
N PRO A 87 -3.48 11.03 -8.62
CA PRO A 87 -2.53 10.61 -7.60
C PRO A 87 -2.06 9.17 -7.86
N ILE A 88 -0.91 8.82 -7.29
CA ILE A 88 -0.53 7.43 -7.08
C ILE A 88 -1.42 6.86 -5.96
N ILE A 89 -2.06 5.72 -6.22
CA ILE A 89 -2.81 4.95 -5.24
C ILE A 89 -2.06 3.63 -5.03
N PRO A 90 -1.52 3.34 -3.83
CA PRO A 90 -0.66 2.16 -3.60
C PRO A 90 -1.27 0.84 -4.07
N GLU A 91 -2.53 0.59 -3.75
CA GLU A 91 -3.26 -0.63 -4.14
C GLU A 91 -3.39 -0.78 -5.66
N ILE A 92 -3.54 0.33 -6.39
CA ILE A 92 -3.55 0.35 -7.86
C ILE A 92 -2.12 0.15 -8.41
N ALA A 93 -1.11 0.72 -7.76
CA ALA A 93 0.28 0.50 -8.14
C ALA A 93 0.70 -0.97 -7.98
N VAL A 94 0.15 -1.70 -6.99
CA VAL A 94 0.30 -3.16 -6.88
C VAL A 94 -0.31 -3.87 -8.08
N LYS A 95 -1.56 -3.54 -8.47
CA LYS A 95 -2.17 -4.13 -9.67
C LYS A 95 -1.36 -3.83 -10.94
N ASN A 96 -0.83 -2.62 -11.08
CA ASN A 96 0.05 -2.26 -12.21
C ASN A 96 1.31 -3.12 -12.21
N PHE A 97 1.98 -3.28 -11.07
CA PHE A 97 3.13 -4.17 -10.93
C PHE A 97 2.83 -5.61 -11.37
N LEU A 98 1.70 -6.18 -10.93
CA LEU A 98 1.30 -7.53 -11.32
C LEU A 98 1.06 -7.62 -12.84
N ASN A 99 0.40 -6.61 -13.42
CA ASN A 99 0.09 -6.57 -14.85
C ASN A 99 1.33 -6.40 -15.72
N ASP A 100 2.21 -5.48 -15.37
CA ASP A 100 3.44 -5.16 -16.12
C ASP A 100 4.37 -6.39 -16.20
N ASN A 101 4.33 -7.25 -15.17
CA ASN A 101 5.10 -8.49 -15.10
C ASN A 101 4.34 -9.74 -15.57
N ASN A 102 3.12 -9.58 -16.07
CA ASN A 102 2.23 -10.67 -16.49
C ASN A 102 1.96 -11.73 -15.39
N TYR A 103 2.03 -11.34 -14.12
CA TYR A 103 1.69 -12.23 -13.00
C TYR A 103 0.18 -12.46 -12.95
N ARG A 104 -0.22 -13.72 -12.79
CA ARG A 104 -1.61 -14.17 -12.81
C ARG A 104 -2.05 -14.75 -11.49
N SER A 105 -1.14 -15.15 -10.60
CA SER A 105 -1.46 -15.59 -9.25
C SER A 105 -0.74 -14.77 -8.18
N VAL A 106 -1.42 -14.52 -7.06
CA VAL A 106 -0.90 -13.68 -5.96
C VAL A 106 -1.31 -14.24 -4.60
N PHE A 107 -0.38 -14.26 -3.65
CA PHE A 107 -0.68 -14.49 -2.24
C PHE A 107 -0.82 -13.14 -1.52
N ILE A 108 -1.85 -12.98 -0.67
CA ILE A 108 -2.18 -11.68 -0.05
C ILE A 108 -2.03 -11.74 1.49
N GLY A 109 -1.02 -11.08 2.03
CA GLY A 109 -0.85 -10.85 3.47
C GLY A 109 -1.53 -9.55 3.90
N THR A 110 -2.36 -9.58 4.95
CA THR A 110 -3.01 -8.38 5.48
C THR A 110 -2.96 -8.31 7.00
N PRO A 111 -2.90 -7.11 7.61
CA PRO A 111 -2.98 -6.98 9.06
C PRO A 111 -4.41 -7.07 9.60
N TYR A 112 -5.41 -7.16 8.72
CA TYR A 112 -6.80 -6.87 9.05
C TYR A 112 -7.49 -7.99 9.82
N ILE A 113 -8.74 -7.75 10.23
CA ILE A 113 -9.70 -8.80 10.56
C ILE A 113 -10.15 -9.56 9.31
N TYR A 114 -10.63 -10.79 9.47
CA TYR A 114 -10.98 -11.69 8.37
C TYR A 114 -11.91 -11.06 7.33
N GLU A 115 -12.97 -10.36 7.77
CA GLU A 115 -13.95 -9.77 6.85
C GLU A 115 -13.35 -8.69 5.95
N ARG A 116 -12.35 -7.97 6.45
CA ARG A 116 -11.65 -6.96 5.68
C ARG A 116 -10.57 -7.57 4.79
N ALA A 117 -9.84 -8.58 5.28
CA ALA A 117 -8.90 -9.35 4.46
C ALA A 117 -9.60 -10.05 3.28
N LYS A 118 -10.80 -10.59 3.51
CA LYS A 118 -11.63 -11.18 2.45
C LYS A 118 -12.02 -10.16 1.39
N LYS A 119 -12.43 -8.95 1.80
CA LYS A 119 -12.74 -7.86 0.85
C LYS A 119 -11.52 -7.40 0.06
N GLU A 120 -10.35 -7.39 0.69
CA GLU A 120 -9.07 -7.14 -0.01
C GLU A 120 -8.85 -8.20 -1.09
N SER A 121 -8.99 -9.48 -0.75
CA SER A 121 -8.88 -10.58 -1.70
C SER A 121 -9.91 -10.49 -2.84
N GLU A 122 -11.15 -10.10 -2.54
CA GLU A 122 -12.21 -9.89 -3.54
C GLU A 122 -11.89 -8.72 -4.49
N PHE A 123 -11.15 -7.70 -4.04
CA PHE A 123 -10.70 -6.61 -4.89
C PHE A 123 -9.64 -7.06 -5.92
N PHE A 124 -8.91 -8.14 -5.63
CA PHE A 124 -7.93 -8.78 -6.51
C PHE A 124 -8.50 -9.99 -7.27
N ASN A 125 -9.83 -10.06 -7.47
CA ASN A 125 -10.51 -11.15 -8.17
C ASN A 125 -10.12 -11.31 -9.67
N ASP A 126 -9.45 -10.32 -10.25
CA ASP A 126 -8.85 -10.40 -11.59
C ASP A 126 -7.64 -11.35 -11.65
N TYR A 127 -7.12 -11.75 -10.49
CA TYR A 127 -5.97 -12.66 -10.32
C TYR A 127 -6.41 -13.95 -9.61
N ASN A 128 -5.64 -15.02 -9.80
CA ASN A 128 -5.75 -16.23 -8.98
C ASN A 128 -5.16 -15.98 -7.58
N VAL A 129 -6.00 -15.59 -6.62
CA VAL A 129 -5.58 -15.43 -5.23
C VAL A 129 -5.37 -16.82 -4.60
N THR A 130 -4.11 -17.26 -4.51
CA THR A 130 -3.76 -18.61 -4.01
C THR A 130 -4.00 -18.78 -2.52
N GLY A 131 -4.03 -17.67 -1.81
CA GLY A 131 -4.32 -17.60 -0.39
C GLY A 131 -4.27 -16.17 0.11
N PHE A 132 -4.87 -15.97 1.28
CA PHE A 132 -4.70 -14.73 2.03
C PHE A 132 -4.58 -15.01 3.53
N PHE A 133 -3.98 -14.07 4.27
CA PHE A 133 -3.93 -14.09 5.73
C PHE A 133 -4.44 -12.77 6.32
N TYR A 134 -4.82 -12.82 7.60
CA TYR A 134 -5.34 -11.73 8.40
C TYR A 134 -4.75 -11.75 9.82
N MET A 135 -4.11 -10.66 10.27
CA MET A 135 -3.50 -10.58 11.63
C MET A 135 -4.49 -10.18 12.74
N ASN A 136 -5.77 -10.03 12.41
CA ASN A 136 -6.85 -9.66 13.32
C ASN A 136 -6.64 -8.32 14.03
N LYS A 137 -5.97 -7.36 13.38
CA LYS A 137 -5.75 -6.00 13.90
C LYS A 137 -6.77 -5.02 13.33
N ILE A 138 -7.18 -4.05 14.16
CA ILE A 138 -8.20 -3.04 13.83
C ILE A 138 -7.60 -1.64 13.80
N TYR A 139 -6.78 -1.30 14.79
CA TYR A 139 -6.29 0.06 14.99
C TYR A 139 -4.97 0.30 14.26
N GLY A 140 -4.87 1.39 13.50
CA GLY A 140 -3.67 1.72 12.72
C GLY A 140 -2.38 1.77 13.53
N ILE A 141 -2.43 2.18 14.79
CA ILE A 141 -1.25 2.18 15.68
C ILE A 141 -0.80 0.78 16.06
N ASP A 142 -1.73 -0.13 16.31
CA ASP A 142 -1.43 -1.55 16.59
C ASP A 142 -0.91 -2.26 15.34
N ILE A 143 -1.46 -1.93 14.17
CA ILE A 143 -0.91 -2.35 12.88
C ILE A 143 0.52 -1.82 12.70
N SER A 144 0.77 -0.54 12.99
CA SER A 144 2.11 0.06 12.87
C SER A 144 3.13 -0.52 13.82
N ASN A 145 2.70 -1.07 14.96
CA ASN A 145 3.57 -1.72 15.95
C ASN A 145 3.82 -3.21 15.66
N THR A 146 3.30 -3.75 14.55
CA THR A 146 3.54 -5.14 14.14
C THR A 146 5.03 -5.37 13.95
N LYS A 147 5.58 -6.37 14.64
CA LYS A 147 6.99 -6.70 14.53
C LYS A 147 7.28 -7.41 13.20
N PRO A 148 8.48 -7.20 12.63
CA PRO A 148 8.92 -7.94 11.45
C PRO A 148 8.78 -9.46 11.55
N ASP A 149 9.10 -10.04 12.71
CA ASP A 149 8.99 -11.48 12.95
C ASP A 149 7.55 -11.99 12.90
N GLU A 150 6.56 -11.18 13.29
CA GLU A 150 5.14 -11.54 13.17
C GLU A 150 4.73 -11.67 11.69
N ILE A 151 5.24 -10.79 10.83
CA ILE A 151 5.00 -10.82 9.38
C ILE A 151 5.66 -12.06 8.77
N LEU A 152 6.90 -12.36 9.16
CA LEU A 152 7.65 -13.52 8.65
C LEU A 152 6.99 -14.84 9.06
N SER A 153 6.67 -15.02 10.34
CA SER A 153 6.00 -16.23 10.84
C SER A 153 4.68 -16.50 10.10
N MET A 154 3.92 -15.44 9.80
CA MET A 154 2.69 -15.54 9.02
C MET A 154 2.93 -16.08 7.60
N LEU A 155 3.97 -15.58 6.93
CA LEU A 155 4.30 -16.03 5.57
C LEU A 155 4.77 -17.48 5.59
N ASP A 156 5.57 -17.87 6.59
CA ASP A 156 6.03 -19.25 6.77
C ASP A 156 4.87 -20.23 6.93
N GLU A 157 3.88 -19.89 7.75
CA GLU A 157 2.64 -20.66 7.95
C GLU A 157 1.82 -20.84 6.66
N ASN A 158 2.03 -19.98 5.66
CA ASN A 158 1.33 -20.03 4.37
C ASN A 158 2.25 -20.37 3.20
N SER A 159 3.46 -20.87 3.47
CA SER A 159 4.47 -21.20 2.48
C SER A 159 3.96 -22.08 1.33
N ASP A 160 3.06 -23.04 1.61
CA ASP A 160 2.47 -23.88 0.57
C ASP A 160 1.60 -23.10 -0.42
N LYS A 161 0.81 -22.13 0.06
CA LYS A 161 -0.02 -21.27 -0.82
C LYS A 161 0.84 -20.25 -1.57
N ILE A 162 1.95 -19.81 -0.97
CA ILE A 162 2.91 -18.90 -1.59
C ILE A 162 3.65 -19.58 -2.75
N LYS A 163 3.96 -20.88 -2.65
CA LYS A 163 4.62 -21.64 -3.73
C LYS A 163 3.81 -21.60 -5.03
N ASP A 164 2.49 -21.57 -4.93
CA ASP A 164 1.56 -21.52 -6.08
C ASP A 164 1.34 -20.10 -6.64
N ALA A 165 1.85 -19.06 -5.95
CA ALA A 165 1.71 -17.67 -6.35
C ALA A 165 2.90 -17.21 -7.22
N ASP A 166 2.64 -16.33 -8.19
CA ASP A 166 3.69 -15.65 -8.94
C ASP A 166 4.36 -14.55 -8.09
N ALA A 167 3.58 -13.90 -7.22
CA ALA A 167 4.03 -12.82 -6.35
C ALA A 167 3.36 -12.84 -4.97
N ILE A 168 3.99 -12.17 -4.00
CA ILE A 168 3.45 -11.92 -2.67
C ILE A 168 3.06 -10.43 -2.57
N TYR A 169 1.82 -10.16 -2.16
CA TYR A 169 1.33 -8.82 -1.86
C TYR A 169 1.13 -8.65 -0.35
N ILE A 170 1.76 -7.63 0.25
CA ILE A 170 1.54 -7.23 1.66
C ILE A 170 0.74 -5.94 1.70
N ALA A 171 -0.54 -6.05 2.05
CA ALA A 171 -1.48 -4.94 2.12
C ALA A 171 -1.24 -4.05 3.35
N CYS A 172 -1.80 -2.85 3.30
CA CYS A 172 -1.77 -1.78 4.30
C CYS A 172 -0.45 -0.99 4.40
N THR A 173 -0.52 0.30 4.08
CA THR A 173 0.57 1.26 4.33
C THR A 173 0.93 1.45 5.80
N ALA A 174 0.11 0.96 6.73
CA ALA A 174 0.41 1.01 8.16
C ALA A 174 1.27 -0.17 8.64
N LEU A 175 1.60 -1.15 7.79
CA LEU A 175 2.62 -2.15 8.11
C LEU A 175 4.00 -1.65 7.67
N SER A 176 4.96 -1.64 8.60
CA SER A 176 6.36 -1.38 8.24
C SER A 176 6.98 -2.66 7.67
N THR A 177 7.46 -2.56 6.43
CA THR A 177 7.98 -3.70 5.65
C THR A 177 9.34 -3.40 5.02
N SER A 178 9.76 -2.13 5.00
CA SER A 178 10.97 -1.66 4.30
C SER A 178 12.24 -2.49 4.60
N ASN A 179 12.41 -2.95 5.84
CA ASN A 179 13.59 -3.68 6.28
C ASN A 179 13.53 -5.21 6.04
N ILE A 180 12.37 -5.76 5.66
CA ILE A 180 12.17 -7.20 5.49
C ILE A 180 11.81 -7.64 4.07
N LEU A 181 11.40 -6.72 3.19
CA LEU A 181 10.95 -7.06 1.83
C LEU A 181 11.98 -7.91 1.06
N ASN A 182 13.26 -7.53 1.06
CA ASN A 182 14.32 -8.30 0.40
C ASN A 182 14.50 -9.68 1.03
N ARG A 183 14.45 -9.76 2.37
CA ARG A 183 14.54 -11.05 3.08
C ARG A 183 13.40 -11.97 2.67
N ILE A 184 12.16 -11.46 2.65
CA ILE A 184 10.99 -12.24 2.24
C ILE A 184 11.15 -12.71 0.79
N ARG A 185 11.58 -11.83 -0.12
CA ARG A 185 11.80 -12.19 -1.53
C ARG A 185 12.79 -13.34 -1.66
N ASP A 186 13.92 -13.24 -0.97
CA ASP A 186 14.98 -14.24 -1.02
C ASP A 186 14.56 -15.58 -0.38
N GLU A 187 13.79 -15.52 0.71
CA GLU A 187 13.30 -16.69 1.45
C GLU A 187 12.24 -17.50 0.67
N PHE A 188 11.29 -16.82 0.04
CA PHE A 188 10.22 -17.47 -0.73
C PHE A 188 10.54 -17.63 -2.22
N ASN A 189 11.65 -17.04 -2.69
CA ASN A 189 12.01 -16.99 -4.11
C ASN A 189 10.86 -16.48 -4.99
N ARG A 190 10.17 -15.45 -4.52
CA ARG A 190 9.05 -14.77 -5.20
C ARG A 190 9.23 -13.26 -5.03
N PRO A 191 8.87 -12.44 -6.04
CA PRO A 191 8.77 -11.00 -5.84
C PRO A 191 7.74 -10.69 -4.75
N VAL A 192 8.07 -9.72 -3.90
CA VAL A 192 7.25 -9.26 -2.78
C VAL A 192 7.02 -7.77 -2.94
N ILE A 193 5.76 -7.39 -3.07
CA ILE A 193 5.36 -5.99 -3.11
C ILE A 193 4.47 -5.67 -1.92
N SER A 194 4.81 -4.62 -1.17
CA SER A 194 3.94 -4.06 -0.14
C SER A 194 3.28 -2.77 -0.65
N GLU A 195 2.19 -2.32 -0.02
CA GLU A 195 1.64 -1.00 -0.37
C GLU A 195 2.68 0.12 -0.23
N ASN A 196 3.61 0.04 0.73
CA ASN A 196 4.66 1.05 0.89
C ASN A 196 5.69 1.01 -0.25
N SER A 197 6.16 -0.18 -0.66
CA SER A 197 7.09 -0.30 -1.80
C SER A 197 6.40 -0.05 -3.15
N ALA A 198 5.10 -0.34 -3.27
CA ALA A 198 4.29 0.01 -4.43
C ALA A 198 4.18 1.52 -4.66
N ILE A 199 4.35 2.35 -3.63
CA ILE A 199 4.48 3.80 -3.80
C ILE A 199 5.72 4.13 -4.63
N LEU A 200 6.86 3.52 -4.33
CA LEU A 200 8.08 3.70 -5.13
C LEU A 200 7.89 3.17 -6.54
N TYR A 201 7.22 2.03 -6.71
CA TYR A 201 6.86 1.51 -8.03
C TYR A 201 6.02 2.52 -8.83
N GLY A 202 4.99 3.10 -8.21
CA GLY A 202 4.17 4.12 -8.84
C GLY A 202 4.96 5.37 -9.22
N ILE A 203 5.89 5.82 -8.36
CA ILE A 203 6.75 6.98 -8.62
C ILE A 203 7.70 6.69 -9.78
N GLU A 204 8.30 5.50 -9.80
CA GLU A 204 9.18 5.04 -10.86
C GLU A 204 8.49 5.12 -12.22
N ARG A 205 7.28 4.56 -12.33
CA ARG A 205 6.48 4.58 -13.55
C ARG A 205 6.03 5.99 -13.94
N ALA A 206 5.66 6.83 -12.96
CA ALA A 206 5.19 8.19 -13.21
C ALA A 206 6.30 9.12 -13.72
N LEU A 207 7.55 8.89 -13.31
CA LEU A 207 8.69 9.74 -13.64
C LEU A 207 9.61 9.16 -14.71
N ASP A 208 9.39 7.92 -15.13
CA ASP A 208 10.27 7.17 -16.03
C ASP A 208 11.73 7.15 -15.53
N ILE A 209 11.88 6.82 -14.25
CA ILE A 209 13.19 6.65 -13.59
C ILE A 209 13.41 5.18 -13.21
N ASN A 210 14.57 4.86 -12.63
CA ASN A 210 14.84 3.53 -12.10
C ASN A 210 15.10 3.63 -10.59
N ILE A 211 14.32 2.89 -9.81
CA ILE A 211 14.43 2.81 -8.35
C ILE A 211 14.72 1.36 -7.99
N ASN A 212 15.72 1.14 -7.13
CA ASN A 212 15.95 -0.17 -6.54
C ASN A 212 14.89 -0.45 -5.46
N ILE A 213 13.71 -0.92 -5.88
CA ILE A 213 12.55 -1.12 -5.00
C ILE A 213 12.76 -2.41 -4.18
N PRO A 214 12.75 -2.34 -2.84
CA PRO A 214 12.91 -3.53 -2.01
C PRO A 214 11.81 -4.56 -2.25
N GLY A 215 12.19 -5.84 -2.27
CA GLY A 215 11.30 -6.98 -2.50
C GLY A 215 11.07 -7.32 -3.97
N LEU A 216 11.48 -6.46 -4.90
CA LEU A 216 11.41 -6.70 -6.35
C LEU A 216 12.75 -7.20 -6.92
#